data_AF-A0A2Z2KBU3-F1
#
_entry.id   AF-A0A2Z2KBU3-F1
#
_cell.length_a   1.000
_cell.length_b   1.000
_cell.length_c   1.000
_cell.angle_alpha   90.00
_cell.angle_beta   90.00
_cell.angle_gamma   90.00
#
_symmetry.space_group_name_H-M   'P 1'
#
loop_
_entity.id
_entity.type
_entity.pdbx_description
1 polymer ?
#
loop_
_entity_poly.entity_id
_entity_poly.type
_entity_poly.pdbx_seq_one_letter_code
_entity_poly.pdbx_strand_id
1 'polypeptide(L)'
;MKPSDYGKPLNTTEDNWNAALQFSGEQPLPDDFTARVMEQVRGAEILPAHRIQVPWLRHKQISQSARRAWTWGMAVTLGTVIAASAILYSPSLLSPANTTPSPGSRVILPKEWTDLHLMKAKELGIIQQPDIQVYDQGYTLSLQEVVADPNRMVINLRITDRSGQPANNAMSMFSSSWLKLRNEAGQIIGKGTMTVPMESRSENGTFKQEYLLMSYIFPNEEPGETVVIEAEVNELTVDSKRGKVVTGDWGFSYKVDMTKANALTQTTKLDNTYTTPEGLSLEMENIVRSPAGVKLEFTTLLTDQAQARTPAELRDDLELMFHFENAKNEVLSPIVSSHGAVYTKHQSNTPDKLRWSYYVNDLPYDSDSGPVRFILDGYAIPVTSEDSFTVRPQMLKQQPAIFNAQGDLLKVHDIKITETADEPGPSAWMAISGQYFNRLAGDQWIARDELGQKYEVVRRGSYSIGEDVTFGQTDDHTNLIYLIAKNVKTLPKELTLTRTLTDKKYTNVAWSFELPEGAAKD
;
A
#
# COMPACT_ATOMS: atom_id res chain seq x y z
N MET A 1 -13.10 27.46 -33.35
CA MET A 1 -12.18 28.45 -32.72
C MET A 1 -10.83 28.41 -33.44
N LYS A 2 -9.96 29.41 -33.26
CA LYS A 2 -8.66 29.48 -33.94
C LYS A 2 -7.54 28.83 -33.09
N PRO A 3 -6.43 28.35 -33.68
CA PRO A 3 -5.41 27.57 -32.95
C PRO A 3 -4.44 28.36 -32.06
N SER A 4 -4.82 29.55 -31.56
CA SER A 4 -3.88 30.50 -30.91
C SER A 4 -3.94 30.55 -29.38
N ASP A 5 -4.86 29.81 -28.75
CA ASP A 5 -5.23 30.06 -27.35
C ASP A 5 -4.66 29.01 -26.36
N TYR A 6 -3.69 28.19 -26.79
CA TYR A 6 -2.95 27.29 -25.89
C TYR A 6 -1.79 28.01 -25.21
N GLY A 7 -1.90 28.14 -23.89
CA GLY A 7 -0.83 28.62 -23.02
C GLY A 7 0.41 27.72 -23.07
N LYS A 8 1.56 28.29 -22.70
CA LYS A 8 2.85 27.60 -22.66
C LYS A 8 2.83 26.41 -21.70
N PRO A 9 3.61 25.34 -21.95
CA PRO A 9 3.72 24.23 -21.02
C PRO A 9 4.26 24.69 -19.66
N LEU A 10 3.58 24.30 -18.59
CA LEU A 10 4.04 24.48 -17.22
C LEU A 10 5.19 23.50 -16.95
N ASN A 11 6.29 24.01 -16.41
CA ASN A 11 7.48 23.21 -16.10
C ASN A 11 7.35 22.62 -14.68
N THR A 12 6.54 21.56 -14.56
CA THR A 12 6.03 21.10 -13.25
C THR A 12 6.97 20.12 -12.53
N THR A 13 7.88 20.64 -11.71
CA THR A 13 8.50 19.89 -10.60
C THR A 13 8.64 20.66 -9.29
N GLU A 14 8.67 22.00 -9.28
CA GLU A 14 8.84 22.79 -8.04
C GLU A 14 7.61 23.64 -7.64
N ASP A 15 6.83 24.18 -8.59
CA ASP A 15 5.80 25.19 -8.28
C ASP A 15 4.58 24.66 -7.50
N ASN A 16 4.23 23.37 -7.61
CA ASN A 16 3.08 22.80 -6.90
C ASN A 16 3.25 22.76 -5.37
N TRP A 17 4.49 22.73 -4.86
CA TRP A 17 4.74 22.79 -3.41
C TRP A 17 4.50 24.18 -2.81
N ASN A 18 4.80 25.24 -3.58
CA ASN A 18 4.59 26.62 -3.14
C ASN A 18 3.11 27.03 -3.22
N ALA A 19 2.35 26.50 -4.18
CA ALA A 19 0.91 26.74 -4.28
C ALA A 19 0.13 26.25 -3.04
N ALA A 20 0.49 25.08 -2.50
CA ALA A 20 -0.14 24.51 -1.30
C ALA A 20 0.10 25.35 -0.03
N LEU A 21 1.25 26.03 0.07
CA LEU A 21 1.59 26.89 1.21
C LEU A 21 0.96 28.29 1.13
N GLN A 22 0.57 28.76 -0.05
CA GLN A 22 -0.02 30.11 -0.21
C GLN A 22 -1.52 30.18 0.14
N PHE A 23 -2.20 29.05 0.35
CA PHE A 23 -3.61 29.03 0.76
C PHE A 23 -3.83 29.20 2.28
N SER A 24 -2.78 29.26 3.10
CA SER A 24 -2.90 29.63 4.52
C SER A 24 -2.94 31.16 4.70
N GLY A 25 -3.93 31.80 4.08
CA GLY A 25 -4.25 33.19 4.35
C GLY A 25 -4.82 33.34 5.77
N GLU A 26 -4.19 34.16 6.60
CA GLU A 26 -4.69 34.50 7.94
C GLU A 26 -6.06 35.20 7.84
N GLN A 27 -7.16 34.45 7.94
CA GLN A 27 -8.45 35.05 8.22
C GLN A 27 -8.44 35.56 9.67
N PRO A 28 -8.71 36.84 9.93
CA PRO A 28 -8.87 37.32 11.30
C PRO A 28 -10.06 36.60 11.95
N LEU A 29 -9.83 36.07 13.16
CA LEU A 29 -10.89 35.45 13.94
C LEU A 29 -12.01 36.46 14.21
N PRO A 30 -13.29 36.03 14.26
CA PRO A 30 -14.39 36.91 14.63
C PRO A 30 -14.14 37.60 15.98
N ASP A 31 -14.49 38.88 16.08
CA ASP A 31 -14.28 39.69 17.30
C ASP A 31 -14.96 39.09 18.55
N ASP A 32 -16.00 38.26 18.35
CA ASP A 32 -16.73 37.57 19.41
C ASP A 32 -16.17 36.17 19.75
N PHE A 33 -15.11 35.70 19.09
CA PHE A 33 -14.47 34.41 19.36
C PHE A 33 -14.12 34.24 20.85
N THR A 34 -13.44 35.23 21.42
CA THR A 34 -13.07 35.23 22.85
C THR A 34 -14.30 35.19 23.75
N ALA A 35 -15.39 35.88 23.39
CA ALA A 35 -16.63 35.84 24.16
C ALA A 35 -17.31 34.46 24.10
N ARG A 36 -17.35 33.82 22.92
CA ARG A 36 -17.90 32.46 22.74
C ARG A 36 -17.10 31.40 23.51
N VAL A 37 -15.77 31.45 23.45
CA VAL A 37 -14.89 30.55 24.22
C VAL A 37 -15.08 30.76 25.72
N MET A 38 -15.12 32.01 26.19
CA MET A 38 -15.33 32.29 27.62
C MET A 38 -16.74 31.93 28.12
N GLU A 39 -17.74 31.90 27.24
CA GLU A 39 -19.09 31.39 27.57
C GLU A 39 -19.07 29.85 27.70
N GLN A 40 -18.42 29.14 26.77
CA GLN A 40 -18.27 27.68 26.82
C GLN A 40 -17.50 27.19 28.07
N VAL A 41 -16.52 27.96 28.55
CA VAL A 41 -15.75 27.62 29.75
C VAL A 41 -16.47 28.05 31.05
N ARG A 42 -17.47 28.94 30.99
CA ARG A 42 -18.17 29.46 32.20
C ARG A 42 -18.93 28.38 32.99
N GLY A 43 -19.29 27.27 32.34
CA GLY A 43 -19.93 26.11 32.97
C GLY A 43 -18.98 24.99 33.40
N ALA A 44 -17.67 25.11 33.19
CA ALA A 44 -16.70 24.06 33.52
C ALA A 44 -16.23 24.16 34.98
N GLU A 45 -16.50 23.14 35.80
CA GLU A 45 -15.93 23.05 37.14
C GLU A 45 -14.41 22.86 37.07
N ILE A 46 -13.67 23.91 37.46
CA ILE A 46 -12.22 23.86 37.59
C ILE A 46 -11.86 23.09 38.87
N LEU A 47 -11.52 21.81 38.72
CA LEU A 47 -11.03 20.98 39.82
C LEU A 47 -9.77 21.61 40.46
N PRO A 48 -9.66 21.68 41.79
CA PRO A 48 -8.55 22.34 42.46
C PRO A 48 -7.24 21.56 42.26
N ALA A 49 -6.21 22.28 41.81
CA ALA A 49 -4.87 21.74 41.61
C ALA A 49 -4.30 21.14 42.91
N HIS A 50 -4.09 19.81 42.91
CA HIS A 50 -3.48 19.12 44.03
C HIS A 50 -2.01 19.54 44.21
N ARG A 51 -1.71 20.21 45.33
CA ARG A 51 -0.32 20.43 45.77
C ARG A 51 0.30 19.11 46.19
N ILE A 52 1.18 18.55 45.36
CA ILE A 52 2.05 17.45 45.77
C ILE A 52 3.07 17.99 46.79
N GLN A 53 2.89 17.64 48.07
CA GLN A 53 3.97 17.76 49.05
C GLN A 53 4.94 16.61 48.87
N VAL A 54 6.24 16.91 48.72
CA VAL A 54 7.32 15.93 48.61
C VAL A 54 8.18 15.96 49.87
N PRO A 55 8.15 14.90 50.71
CA PRO A 55 9.03 14.80 51.86
C PRO A 55 9.98 13.59 51.75
N TRP A 56 11.15 13.78 51.13
CA TRP A 56 12.30 12.91 51.42
C TRP A 56 13.64 13.63 51.35
N LEU A 57 14.34 13.69 52.50
CA LEU A 57 15.81 13.71 52.62
C LEU A 57 16.19 13.81 54.11
N ARG A 58 16.50 12.65 54.75
CA ARG A 58 17.55 12.54 55.78
C ARG A 58 17.82 11.08 56.22
N HIS A 59 18.91 10.57 55.67
CA HIS A 59 19.94 9.70 56.29
C HIS A 59 19.66 8.76 57.48
N LYS A 60 20.10 7.49 57.29
CA LYS A 60 20.92 6.63 58.20
C LYS A 60 20.28 6.25 59.58
N GLN A 61 20.53 5.09 60.20
CA GLN A 61 21.59 4.07 60.10
C GLN A 61 21.20 2.81 60.92
N ILE A 62 21.93 1.68 60.78
CA ILE A 62 22.11 0.58 61.78
C ILE A 62 20.85 -0.29 62.08
N SER A 63 20.91 -1.59 62.43
CA SER A 63 21.74 -2.74 62.03
C SER A 63 21.14 -4.04 62.59
N GLN A 64 21.41 -5.19 61.98
CA GLN A 64 21.47 -6.55 62.58
C GLN A 64 20.50 -6.96 63.72
N SER A 65 19.64 -7.96 63.45
CA SER A 65 19.82 -9.34 63.95
C SER A 65 18.53 -10.11 64.30
N ALA A 66 18.62 -11.43 64.13
CA ALA A 66 18.03 -12.48 64.97
C ALA A 66 16.50 -12.73 65.04
N ARG A 67 16.13 -13.83 64.36
CA ARG A 67 15.54 -15.06 64.95
C ARG A 67 14.01 -15.21 65.11
N ARG A 68 13.61 -16.41 64.65
CA ARG A 68 12.46 -17.26 65.06
C ARG A 68 11.07 -16.75 64.62
N ALA A 69 10.41 -17.37 63.65
CA ALA A 69 9.94 -18.77 63.55
C ALA A 69 8.61 -19.01 64.30
N TRP A 70 7.56 -19.25 63.52
CA TRP A 70 6.43 -20.09 63.94
C TRP A 70 5.83 -20.80 62.72
N THR A 71 6.01 -22.12 62.70
CA THR A 71 5.46 -23.08 61.73
C THR A 71 4.37 -23.89 62.41
N TRP A 72 3.13 -23.86 61.91
CA TRP A 72 2.08 -24.89 62.03
C TRP A 72 1.01 -24.55 60.96
N GLY A 73 0.36 -25.47 60.24
CA GLY A 73 0.50 -26.92 60.12
C GLY A 73 -0.81 -27.57 59.61
N MET A 74 -0.69 -28.60 58.75
CA MET A 74 -1.77 -29.46 58.18
C MET A 74 -2.70 -28.80 57.12
N ALA A 75 -3.04 -29.35 55.94
CA ALA A 75 -2.95 -30.65 55.24
C ALA A 75 -4.24 -31.53 55.18
N VAL A 76 -4.33 -32.35 54.12
CA VAL A 76 -5.31 -33.45 53.84
C VAL A 76 -6.70 -32.97 53.34
N THR A 77 -6.99 -32.85 52.03
CA THR A 77 -7.18 -33.85 50.92
C THR A 77 -8.43 -34.74 51.00
N LEU A 78 -9.30 -34.64 49.98
CA LEU A 78 -10.17 -35.67 49.36
C LEU A 78 -11.08 -34.93 48.35
N GLY A 79 -11.28 -35.32 47.08
CA GLY A 79 -10.70 -36.40 46.29
C GLY A 79 -11.75 -37.22 45.54
N THR A 80 -11.93 -36.97 44.24
CA THR A 80 -12.50 -37.95 43.27
C THR A 80 -11.98 -37.68 41.86
N VAL A 81 -11.75 -38.76 41.12
CA VAL A 81 -11.09 -38.83 39.80
C VAL A 81 -12.01 -39.58 38.84
N ILE A 82 -11.99 -39.21 37.55
CA ILE A 82 -12.19 -40.00 36.31
C ILE A 82 -12.04 -38.96 35.17
N ALA A 83 -10.94 -38.89 34.39
CA ALA A 83 -10.48 -39.80 33.32
C ALA A 83 -11.52 -39.91 32.17
N ALA A 84 -11.20 -39.80 30.88
CA ALA A 84 -10.00 -39.39 30.11
C ALA A 84 -10.48 -39.10 28.65
N SER A 85 -9.73 -38.59 27.67
CA SER A 85 -8.37 -38.03 27.56
C SER A 85 -8.24 -37.37 26.17
N ALA A 86 -7.72 -36.14 26.04
CA ALA A 86 -7.42 -35.54 24.73
C ALA A 86 -6.28 -34.51 24.77
N ILE A 87 -5.23 -34.81 23.98
CA ILE A 87 -4.26 -33.89 23.37
C ILE A 87 -3.32 -33.11 24.30
N LEU A 88 -2.04 -33.42 24.14
CA LEU A 88 -0.89 -32.65 24.62
C LEU A 88 -0.83 -31.29 23.89
N TYR A 89 -1.24 -30.22 24.56
CA TYR A 89 -0.72 -28.88 24.28
C TYR A 89 0.17 -28.46 25.44
N SER A 90 1.45 -28.24 25.15
CA SER A 90 2.40 -27.72 26.13
C SER A 90 1.95 -26.33 26.58
N PRO A 91 1.71 -26.08 27.87
CA PRO A 91 1.75 -24.73 28.39
C PRO A 91 3.22 -24.32 28.42
N SER A 92 3.71 -23.71 27.33
CA SER A 92 4.92 -22.90 27.40
C SER A 92 4.72 -21.88 28.51
N LEU A 93 5.57 -21.97 29.52
CA LEU A 93 5.43 -21.24 30.76
C LEU A 93 5.35 -19.74 30.45
N LEU A 94 4.28 -19.09 30.95
CA LEU A 94 4.19 -17.65 31.00
C LEU A 94 5.36 -17.11 31.84
N SER A 95 6.44 -16.72 31.19
CA SER A 95 7.29 -15.66 31.71
C SER A 95 6.39 -14.44 31.91
N PRO A 96 6.34 -13.84 33.11
CA PRO A 96 5.63 -12.58 33.28
C PRO A 96 6.41 -11.51 32.52
N ALA A 97 6.02 -11.24 31.28
CA ALA A 97 6.37 -10.01 30.61
C ALA A 97 5.91 -8.86 31.53
N ASN A 98 6.85 -8.01 31.95
CA ASN A 98 6.57 -6.95 32.93
C ASN A 98 5.79 -5.80 32.28
N THR A 99 4.52 -6.04 31.98
CA THR A 99 3.58 -5.04 31.48
C THR A 99 3.43 -3.93 32.51
N THR A 100 4.04 -2.79 32.22
CA THR A 100 4.03 -1.60 33.07
C THR A 100 3.25 -0.51 32.32
N PRO A 101 2.20 0.09 32.91
CA PRO A 101 1.42 1.10 32.20
C PRO A 101 2.26 2.34 31.84
N SER A 102 2.08 2.87 30.63
CA SER A 102 2.64 4.13 30.17
C SER A 102 1.92 5.32 30.80
N PRO A 103 2.64 6.36 31.24
CA PRO A 103 2.02 7.60 31.69
C PRO A 103 1.50 8.45 30.52
N GLY A 104 0.21 8.30 30.21
CA GLY A 104 -0.60 9.32 29.51
C GLY A 104 -0.47 9.36 27.98
N SER A 105 -1.15 8.42 27.31
CA SER A 105 -1.26 8.33 25.85
C SER A 105 -2.13 9.45 25.23
N ARG A 106 -1.49 10.58 24.89
CA ARG A 106 -2.05 11.44 23.82
C ARG A 106 -2.16 10.61 22.54
N VAL A 107 -3.25 10.74 21.79
CA VAL A 107 -3.37 10.04 20.49
C VAL A 107 -2.27 10.53 19.53
N ILE A 108 -1.44 9.60 19.05
CA ILE A 108 -0.18 9.85 18.32
C ILE A 108 -0.30 9.56 16.81
N LEU A 109 -1.52 9.46 16.27
CA LEU A 109 -1.72 9.57 14.81
C LEU A 109 -1.04 10.86 14.32
N PRO A 110 -0.05 10.78 13.41
CA PRO A 110 0.77 11.93 13.04
C PRO A 110 -0.08 13.06 12.48
N LYS A 111 0.21 14.29 12.92
CA LYS A 111 -0.42 15.52 12.37
C LYS A 111 -0.14 15.72 10.87
N GLU A 112 0.88 15.01 10.37
CA GLU A 112 1.39 15.01 9.00
C GLU A 112 0.70 13.95 8.12
N TRP A 113 -0.10 13.05 8.69
CA TRP A 113 -0.85 12.05 7.94
C TRP A 113 -2.17 12.66 7.44
N THR A 114 -2.27 12.88 6.14
CA THR A 114 -3.47 13.41 5.45
C THR A 114 -4.57 12.36 5.25
N ASP A 115 -4.57 11.29 6.05
CA ASP A 115 -5.60 10.26 6.01
C ASP A 115 -6.83 10.74 6.79
N LEU A 116 -7.77 11.36 6.05
CA LEU A 116 -9.00 11.93 6.59
C LEU A 116 -9.83 10.87 7.34
N HIS A 117 -9.77 9.61 6.93
CA HIS A 117 -10.48 8.52 7.60
C HIS A 117 -9.85 8.16 8.95
N LEU A 118 -8.52 8.20 9.13
CA LEU A 118 -7.92 8.07 10.46
C LEU A 118 -8.21 9.27 11.37
N MET A 119 -8.35 10.48 10.81
CA MET A 119 -8.88 11.62 11.56
C MET A 119 -10.34 11.38 11.97
N LYS A 120 -11.18 10.85 11.07
CA LYS A 120 -12.58 10.56 11.38
C LYS A 120 -12.73 9.44 12.42
N ALA A 121 -11.90 8.41 12.34
CA ALA A 121 -11.79 7.34 13.32
C ALA A 121 -11.45 7.86 14.73
N LYS A 122 -10.64 8.93 14.82
CA LYS A 122 -10.33 9.64 16.08
C LYS A 122 -11.54 10.38 16.64
N GLU A 123 -12.25 11.15 15.81
CA GLU A 123 -13.47 11.87 16.20
C GLU A 123 -14.56 10.90 16.69
N LEU A 124 -14.77 9.82 15.94
CA LEU A 124 -15.73 8.77 16.26
C LEU A 124 -15.29 7.92 17.45
N GLY A 125 -14.05 8.06 17.92
CA GLY A 125 -13.52 7.36 19.08
C GLY A 125 -13.50 5.84 18.91
N ILE A 126 -12.98 5.36 17.78
CA ILE A 126 -12.71 3.92 17.53
C ILE A 126 -11.23 3.54 17.73
N ILE A 127 -10.39 4.51 18.09
CA ILE A 127 -8.97 4.28 18.40
C ILE A 127 -8.84 3.59 19.75
N GLN A 128 -8.13 2.47 19.77
CA GLN A 128 -7.79 1.72 20.97
C GLN A 128 -6.35 2.00 21.37
N GLN A 129 -6.11 2.16 22.68
CA GLN A 129 -4.80 2.42 23.27
C GLN A 129 -4.43 1.27 24.21
N PRO A 130 -3.91 0.14 23.69
CA PRO A 130 -3.62 -1.08 24.45
C PRO A 130 -2.58 -0.94 25.56
N ASP A 131 -1.66 0.02 25.43
CA ASP A 131 -0.56 0.26 26.38
C ASP A 131 0.29 -1.00 26.69
N ILE A 132 0.53 -1.81 25.66
CA ILE A 132 1.37 -3.02 25.76
C ILE A 132 2.82 -2.63 25.53
N GLN A 133 3.71 -3.08 26.42
CA GLN A 133 5.15 -2.92 26.32
C GLN A 133 5.84 -4.24 26.69
N VAL A 134 6.72 -4.72 25.82
CA VAL A 134 7.54 -5.93 26.03
C VAL A 134 9.00 -5.53 25.92
N TYR A 135 9.81 -5.89 26.92
CA TYR A 135 11.24 -5.58 26.96
C TYR A 135 12.06 -6.86 27.05
N ASP A 136 13.00 -7.00 26.12
CA ASP A 136 14.06 -8.02 26.16
C ASP A 136 15.34 -7.49 25.48
N GLN A 137 16.49 -8.08 25.81
CA GLN A 137 17.83 -7.79 25.24
C GLN A 137 18.25 -6.31 25.14
N GLY A 138 17.66 -5.43 25.95
CA GLY A 138 17.93 -3.99 25.90
C GLY A 138 17.11 -3.22 24.87
N TYR A 139 16.00 -3.78 24.38
CA TYR A 139 15.02 -3.10 23.53
C TYR A 139 13.61 -3.28 24.07
N THR A 140 12.79 -2.23 23.95
CA THR A 140 11.36 -2.29 24.25
C THR A 140 10.58 -2.22 22.93
N LEU A 141 9.69 -3.18 22.70
CA LEU A 141 8.63 -3.11 21.70
C LEU A 141 7.34 -2.67 22.39
N SER A 142 6.69 -1.62 21.88
CA SER A 142 5.47 -1.07 22.46
C SER A 142 4.37 -0.95 21.41
N LEU A 143 3.19 -1.50 21.70
CA LEU A 143 1.98 -1.26 20.92
C LEU A 143 1.27 -0.04 21.51
N GLN A 144 1.29 1.07 20.76
CA GLN A 144 0.76 2.36 21.23
C GLN A 144 -0.72 2.49 20.92
N GLU A 145 -1.10 2.25 19.66
CA GLU A 145 -2.45 2.50 19.17
C GLU A 145 -2.86 1.45 18.13
N VAL A 146 -4.16 1.14 18.11
CA VAL A 146 -4.79 0.34 17.06
C VAL A 146 -6.04 1.08 16.60
N VAL A 147 -6.19 1.24 15.29
CA VAL A 147 -7.44 1.66 14.64
C VAL A 147 -7.86 0.51 13.75
N ALA A 148 -9.10 0.04 13.87
CA ALA A 148 -9.56 -1.11 13.11
C ALA A 148 -11.04 -0.99 12.75
N ASP A 149 -11.38 -1.44 11.54
CA ASP A 149 -12.73 -1.61 11.03
C ASP A 149 -12.77 -2.78 10.02
N PRO A 150 -13.93 -3.13 9.43
CA PRO A 150 -14.03 -4.22 8.45
C PRO A 150 -13.17 -4.07 7.19
N ASN A 151 -12.73 -2.85 6.87
CA ASN A 151 -11.93 -2.57 5.67
C ASN A 151 -10.42 -2.68 5.95
N ARG A 152 -9.93 -2.12 7.06
CA ARG A 152 -8.50 -2.18 7.42
C ARG A 152 -8.24 -2.11 8.92
N MET A 153 -7.06 -2.58 9.30
CA MET A 153 -6.43 -2.30 10.59
C MET A 153 -5.16 -1.46 10.37
N VAL A 154 -4.99 -0.43 11.20
CA VAL A 154 -3.78 0.38 11.30
C VAL A 154 -3.21 0.26 12.71
N ILE A 155 -1.92 -0.04 12.79
CA ILE A 155 -1.20 -0.36 14.02
C ILE A 155 -0.05 0.64 14.19
N ASN A 156 0.00 1.31 15.34
CA ASN A 156 1.09 2.19 15.74
C ASN A 156 2.00 1.45 16.74
N LEU A 157 3.19 1.05 16.28
CA LEU A 157 4.23 0.45 17.11
C LEU A 157 5.33 1.47 17.42
N ARG A 158 6.07 1.22 18.50
CA ARG A 158 7.32 1.92 18.81
C ARG A 158 8.38 0.92 19.26
N ILE A 159 9.62 1.09 18.80
CA ILE A 159 10.76 0.31 19.26
C ILE A 159 11.80 1.26 19.82
N THR A 160 12.21 1.06 21.08
CA THR A 160 13.25 1.85 21.73
C THR A 160 14.39 0.99 22.24
N ASP A 161 15.57 1.59 22.35
CA ASP A 161 16.74 0.99 23.00
C ASP A 161 16.69 1.15 24.53
N ARG A 162 17.72 0.62 25.20
CA ARG A 162 17.88 0.65 26.67
C ARG A 162 17.95 2.06 27.27
N SER A 163 18.16 3.10 26.47
CA SER A 163 18.14 4.51 26.87
C SER A 163 16.79 5.20 26.62
N GLY A 164 15.80 4.46 26.08
CA GLY A 164 14.50 4.98 25.68
C GLY A 164 14.53 5.75 24.36
N GLN A 165 15.65 5.73 23.62
CA GLN A 165 15.73 6.37 22.31
C GLN A 165 15.19 5.42 21.22
N PRO A 166 14.57 5.94 20.16
CA PRO A 166 14.04 5.09 19.09
C PRO A 166 15.13 4.25 18.41
N ALA A 167 14.85 2.98 18.18
CA ALA A 167 15.76 2.02 17.56
C ALA A 167 15.56 2.01 16.03
N ASN A 168 16.02 3.07 15.35
CA ASN A 168 15.74 3.31 13.92
C ASN A 168 15.99 2.09 13.01
N ASN A 169 17.13 1.39 13.17
CA ASN A 169 17.41 0.18 12.39
C ASN A 169 16.38 -0.94 12.64
N ALA A 170 15.92 -1.11 13.89
CA ALA A 170 14.96 -2.15 14.24
C ALA A 170 13.57 -1.83 13.70
N MET A 171 13.16 -0.55 13.69
CA MET A 171 11.89 -0.11 13.09
C MET A 171 11.93 -0.18 11.56
N SER A 172 13.01 0.29 10.93
CA SER A 172 13.19 0.26 9.47
C SER A 172 13.27 -1.16 8.88
N MET A 173 13.66 -2.14 9.70
CA MET A 173 13.76 -3.56 9.32
C MET A 173 12.64 -4.41 9.93
N PHE A 174 11.61 -3.80 10.54
CA PHE A 174 10.52 -4.53 11.18
C PHE A 174 9.59 -5.12 10.12
N SER A 175 9.34 -6.43 10.18
CA SER A 175 8.46 -7.08 9.21
C SER A 175 7.01 -7.09 9.68
N SER A 176 6.07 -6.68 8.81
CA SER A 176 4.64 -6.89 9.04
C SER A 176 4.25 -8.37 9.18
N SER A 177 5.08 -9.30 8.69
CA SER A 177 4.88 -10.75 8.87
C SER A 177 5.06 -11.22 10.32
N TRP A 178 5.65 -10.39 11.19
CA TRP A 178 5.78 -10.71 12.62
C TRP A 178 4.51 -10.44 13.41
N LEU A 179 3.52 -9.73 12.86
CA LEU A 179 2.18 -9.68 13.44
C LEU A 179 1.21 -10.53 12.62
N LYS A 180 0.56 -11.48 13.28
CA LYS A 180 -0.54 -12.29 12.73
C LYS A 180 -1.85 -11.72 13.24
N LEU A 181 -2.75 -11.36 12.33
CA LEU A 181 -4.12 -10.95 12.68
C LEU A 181 -5.04 -12.16 12.54
N ARG A 182 -5.66 -12.57 13.64
CA ARG A 182 -6.53 -13.75 13.69
C ARG A 182 -7.98 -13.42 14.04
N ASN A 183 -8.90 -14.22 13.49
CA ASN A 183 -10.29 -14.26 13.94
C ASN A 183 -10.42 -15.03 15.29
N GLU A 184 -11.63 -15.11 15.82
CA GLU A 184 -11.91 -15.83 17.07
C GLU A 184 -11.72 -17.36 16.96
N ALA A 185 -11.79 -17.92 15.75
CA ALA A 185 -11.46 -19.32 15.46
C ALA A 185 -9.95 -19.58 15.34
N GLY A 186 -9.10 -18.55 15.48
CA GLY A 186 -7.64 -18.64 15.39
C GLY A 186 -7.07 -18.70 13.96
N GLN A 187 -7.89 -18.54 12.93
CA GLN A 187 -7.45 -18.47 11.53
C GLN A 187 -6.79 -17.10 11.26
N ILE A 188 -5.71 -17.08 10.47
CA ILE A 188 -5.07 -15.82 10.08
C ILE A 188 -5.89 -15.18 8.94
N ILE A 189 -6.46 -14.01 9.21
CA ILE A 189 -7.37 -13.30 8.29
C ILE A 189 -6.75 -12.02 7.71
N GLY A 190 -5.76 -11.41 8.38
CA GLY A 190 -5.18 -10.15 7.94
C GLY A 190 -3.94 -10.32 7.06
N LYS A 191 -3.81 -9.45 6.06
CA LYS A 191 -2.64 -9.31 5.19
C LYS A 191 -2.00 -7.95 5.38
N GLY A 192 -0.75 -7.91 5.80
CA GLY A 192 0.04 -6.68 5.86
C GLY A 192 0.24 -6.10 4.46
N THR A 193 -0.10 -4.82 4.29
CA THR A 193 -0.05 -4.11 3.01
C THR A 193 0.88 -2.90 3.02
N MET A 194 1.24 -2.38 4.20
CA MET A 194 2.20 -1.30 4.33
C MET A 194 2.91 -1.33 5.69
N THR A 195 4.18 -0.92 5.71
CA THR A 195 4.98 -0.67 6.91
C THR A 195 5.83 0.56 6.64
N VAL A 196 5.60 1.65 7.38
CA VAL A 196 6.33 2.91 7.20
C VAL A 196 6.87 3.40 8.55
N PRO A 197 8.19 3.60 8.70
CA PRO A 197 8.71 4.32 9.84
C PRO A 197 8.32 5.81 9.73
N MET A 198 7.71 6.34 10.78
CA MET A 198 7.31 7.75 10.85
C MET A 198 8.45 8.58 11.42
N GLU A 199 8.85 9.62 10.69
CA GLU A 199 10.02 10.46 10.99
C GLU A 199 9.61 11.88 11.35
N SER A 200 9.99 12.33 12.55
CA SER A 200 9.93 13.76 12.90
C SER A 200 11.21 14.45 12.45
N ARG A 201 11.09 15.70 11.98
CA ARG A 201 12.24 16.55 11.68
C ARG A 201 12.69 17.25 12.96
N SER A 202 13.91 16.97 13.44
CA SER A 202 14.46 17.68 14.60
C SER A 202 14.74 19.15 14.27
N GLU A 203 14.83 19.99 15.30
CA GLU A 203 15.27 21.40 15.19
C GLU A 203 16.63 21.54 14.49
N ASN A 204 17.47 20.50 14.56
CA ASN A 204 18.80 20.45 13.95
C ASN A 204 18.77 19.97 12.48
N GLY A 205 17.58 19.79 11.90
CA GLY A 205 17.38 19.29 10.54
C GLY A 205 17.61 17.78 10.36
N THR A 206 17.84 17.03 11.44
CA THR A 206 18.02 15.56 11.38
C THR A 206 16.67 14.86 11.51
N PHE A 207 16.37 13.94 10.61
CA PHE A 207 15.21 13.07 10.74
C PHE A 207 15.40 12.07 11.89
N LYS A 208 14.36 11.88 12.69
CA LYS A 208 14.31 10.92 13.80
C LYS A 208 13.06 10.08 13.64
N GLN A 209 13.23 8.77 13.42
CA GLN A 209 12.10 7.84 13.47
C GLN A 209 11.57 7.82 14.90
N GLU A 210 10.26 8.00 15.07
CA GLU A 210 9.62 7.99 16.40
C GLU A 210 8.71 6.79 16.60
N TYR A 211 8.02 6.38 15.53
CA TYR A 211 6.99 5.34 15.50
C TYR A 211 7.08 4.53 14.22
N LEU A 212 6.44 3.37 14.20
CA LEU A 212 6.28 2.50 13.05
C LEU A 212 4.78 2.31 12.79
N LEU A 213 4.30 2.85 11.67
CA LEU A 213 2.92 2.69 11.25
C LEU A 213 2.82 1.49 10.32
N MET A 214 1.92 0.56 10.62
CA MET A 214 1.65 -0.60 9.77
C MET A 214 0.16 -0.66 9.46
N SER A 215 -0.17 -1.08 8.24
CA SER A 215 -1.56 -1.27 7.85
C SER A 215 -1.78 -2.63 7.18
N TYR A 216 -2.93 -3.21 7.51
CA TYR A 216 -3.38 -4.53 7.14
C TYR A 216 -4.80 -4.44 6.58
N ILE A 217 -5.11 -5.30 5.61
CA ILE A 217 -6.46 -5.51 5.09
C ILE A 217 -6.94 -6.93 5.42
N PHE A 218 -8.24 -7.18 5.25
CA PHE A 218 -8.89 -8.46 5.46
C PHE A 218 -9.38 -9.04 4.11
N PRO A 219 -8.49 -9.69 3.32
CA PRO A 219 -8.78 -10.01 1.92
C PRO A 219 -9.71 -11.22 1.71
N ASN A 220 -9.67 -12.21 2.61
CA ASN A 220 -10.29 -13.53 2.40
C ASN A 220 -11.51 -13.77 3.30
N GLU A 221 -11.61 -13.04 4.41
CA GLU A 221 -12.61 -13.22 5.45
C GLU A 221 -12.79 -11.87 6.15
N GLU A 222 -14.04 -11.42 6.33
CA GLU A 222 -14.31 -10.17 7.05
C GLU A 222 -14.12 -10.37 8.56
N PRO A 223 -13.57 -9.40 9.30
CA PRO A 223 -13.37 -9.54 10.74
C PRO A 223 -14.72 -9.56 11.48
N GLY A 224 -14.81 -10.40 12.52
CA GLY A 224 -15.95 -10.43 13.43
C GLY A 224 -15.96 -9.27 14.43
N GLU A 225 -16.53 -9.48 15.62
CA GLU A 225 -16.50 -8.50 16.72
C GLU A 225 -15.11 -8.36 17.36
N THR A 226 -14.27 -9.38 17.24
CA THR A 226 -12.88 -9.37 17.74
C THR A 226 -11.88 -9.72 16.66
N VAL A 227 -10.74 -9.00 16.61
CA VAL A 227 -9.51 -9.45 15.92
C VAL A 227 -8.39 -9.58 16.94
N VAL A 228 -7.64 -10.68 16.89
CA VAL A 228 -6.47 -10.89 17.76
C VAL A 228 -5.20 -10.53 17.00
N ILE A 229 -4.45 -9.55 17.50
CA ILE A 229 -3.06 -9.30 17.11
C ILE A 229 -2.18 -10.28 17.90
N GLU A 230 -1.44 -11.14 17.21
CA GLU A 230 -0.42 -12.01 17.79
C GLU A 230 0.95 -11.59 17.23
N ALA A 231 1.84 -11.12 18.10
CA ALA A 231 3.19 -10.73 17.74
C ALA A 231 4.18 -11.87 18.00
N GLU A 232 4.92 -12.27 16.97
CA GLU A 232 5.98 -13.27 16.99
C GLU A 232 7.31 -12.62 16.61
N VAL A 233 7.82 -11.74 17.49
CA VAL A 233 9.05 -10.98 17.27
C VAL A 233 10.17 -11.59 18.10
N ASN A 234 11.00 -12.42 17.47
CA ASN A 234 12.12 -13.12 18.12
C ASN A 234 13.50 -12.54 17.77
N GLU A 235 13.57 -11.63 16.79
CA GLU A 235 14.83 -11.05 16.31
C GLU A 235 14.63 -9.59 15.89
N LEU A 236 15.59 -8.72 16.22
CA LEU A 236 15.62 -7.32 15.78
C LEU A 236 16.95 -7.01 15.10
N THR A 237 16.90 -6.38 13.92
CA THR A 237 18.12 -5.88 13.24
C THR A 237 18.52 -4.53 13.82
N VAL A 238 19.69 -4.45 14.47
CA VAL A 238 20.12 -3.27 15.23
C VAL A 238 21.23 -2.47 14.55
N ASP A 239 21.97 -3.08 13.61
CA ASP A 239 22.92 -2.41 12.71
C ASP A 239 22.79 -3.05 11.31
N SER A 240 21.98 -2.42 10.45
CA SER A 240 21.70 -2.89 9.08
C SER A 240 22.97 -2.93 8.21
N LYS A 241 23.88 -1.96 8.39
CA LYS A 241 25.15 -1.86 7.62
C LYS A 241 26.13 -2.98 7.95
N ARG A 242 26.04 -3.57 9.15
CA ARG A 242 26.87 -4.69 9.59
C ARG A 242 26.11 -6.02 9.68
N GLY A 243 24.83 -6.06 9.32
CA GLY A 243 23.97 -7.23 9.48
C GLY A 243 23.83 -7.70 10.94
N LYS A 244 23.94 -6.79 11.91
CA LYS A 244 23.86 -7.17 13.33
C LYS A 244 22.40 -7.35 13.75
N VAL A 245 22.08 -8.59 14.12
CA VAL A 245 20.79 -8.99 14.71
C VAL A 245 20.95 -9.23 16.20
N VAL A 246 19.87 -9.02 16.95
CA VAL A 246 19.73 -9.41 18.37
C VAL A 246 18.53 -10.34 18.49
N THR A 247 18.76 -11.57 18.94
CA THR A 247 17.72 -12.57 19.22
C THR A 247 17.19 -12.41 20.64
N GLY A 248 15.88 -12.38 20.81
CA GLY A 248 15.17 -12.20 22.08
C GLY A 248 13.72 -12.68 21.99
N ASP A 249 12.87 -12.24 22.91
CA ASP A 249 11.42 -12.47 22.88
C ASP A 249 10.67 -11.16 23.17
N TRP A 250 10.05 -10.61 22.13
CA TRP A 250 9.17 -9.44 22.21
C TRP A 250 7.71 -9.80 21.86
N GLY A 251 7.31 -11.06 22.07
CA GLY A 251 5.97 -11.55 21.77
C GLY A 251 4.87 -10.94 22.65
N PHE A 252 3.70 -10.69 22.05
CA PHE A 252 2.50 -10.27 22.77
C PHE A 252 1.22 -10.72 22.06
N SER A 253 0.10 -10.71 22.78
CA SER A 253 -1.23 -10.88 22.19
C SER A 253 -2.16 -9.78 22.65
N TYR A 254 -2.91 -9.19 21.73
CA TYR A 254 -3.92 -8.16 22.00
C TYR A 254 -5.23 -8.46 21.28
N LYS A 255 -6.35 -8.29 21.98
CA LYS A 255 -7.69 -8.38 21.40
C LYS A 255 -8.19 -6.98 21.05
N VAL A 256 -8.46 -6.76 19.78
CA VAL A 256 -9.01 -5.53 19.22
C VAL A 256 -10.53 -5.67 19.17
N ASP A 257 -11.23 -4.74 19.82
CA ASP A 257 -12.70 -4.62 19.76
C ASP A 257 -13.10 -3.94 18.44
N MET A 258 -13.90 -4.63 17.63
CA MET A 258 -14.42 -4.14 16.35
C MET A 258 -15.87 -3.64 16.46
N THR A 259 -16.57 -3.91 17.57
CA THR A 259 -18.03 -3.75 17.73
C THR A 259 -18.51 -2.37 17.31
N LYS A 260 -17.81 -1.32 17.76
CA LYS A 260 -18.16 0.07 17.45
C LYS A 260 -17.91 0.42 15.97
N ALA A 261 -16.82 -0.06 15.39
CA ALA A 261 -16.52 0.16 13.98
C ALA A 261 -17.49 -0.60 13.06
N ASN A 262 -17.84 -1.84 13.43
CA ASN A 262 -18.83 -2.66 12.74
C ASN A 262 -20.21 -2.01 12.77
N ALA A 263 -20.64 -1.48 13.92
CA ALA A 263 -21.92 -0.75 14.05
C ALA A 263 -22.00 0.52 13.19
N LEU A 264 -20.85 1.20 12.97
CA LEU A 264 -20.73 2.37 12.11
C LEU A 264 -20.48 2.03 10.63
N THR A 265 -20.20 0.77 10.30
CA THR A 265 -19.96 0.33 8.93
C THR A 265 -21.29 0.15 8.18
N GLN A 266 -21.28 0.47 6.90
CA GLN A 266 -22.38 0.24 5.98
C GLN A 266 -21.87 -0.48 4.72
N THR A 267 -22.48 -1.63 4.42
CA THR A 267 -22.34 -2.31 3.14
C THR A 267 -23.54 -2.00 2.28
N THR A 268 -23.31 -1.41 1.11
CA THR A 268 -24.35 -1.16 0.11
C THR A 268 -24.06 -2.01 -1.13
N LYS A 269 -25.03 -2.83 -1.52
CA LYS A 269 -24.93 -3.65 -2.72
C LYS A 269 -24.89 -2.76 -3.96
N LEU A 270 -24.08 -3.15 -4.95
CA LEU A 270 -24.08 -2.60 -6.29
C LEU A 270 -24.69 -3.66 -7.23
N ASP A 271 -25.65 -3.26 -8.06
CA ASP A 271 -26.32 -4.15 -9.04
C ASP A 271 -25.95 -3.79 -10.49
N ASN A 272 -24.79 -3.13 -10.65
CA ASN A 272 -24.31 -2.62 -11.94
C ASN A 272 -23.41 -3.66 -12.62
N THR A 273 -23.71 -3.95 -13.90
CA THR A 273 -22.89 -4.84 -14.74
C THR A 273 -22.61 -4.16 -16.07
N TYR A 274 -21.45 -4.47 -16.67
CA TYR A 274 -21.06 -3.95 -17.97
C TYR A 274 -20.13 -4.93 -18.68
N THR A 275 -20.19 -4.97 -20.01
CA THR A 275 -19.21 -5.69 -20.83
C THR A 275 -18.62 -4.72 -21.83
N THR A 276 -17.30 -4.56 -21.81
CA THR A 276 -16.55 -3.74 -22.76
C THR A 276 -16.72 -4.28 -24.18
N PRO A 277 -16.58 -3.47 -25.24
CA PRO A 277 -16.70 -3.94 -26.62
C PRO A 277 -15.73 -5.10 -26.95
N GLU A 278 -14.59 -5.15 -26.27
CA GLU A 278 -13.55 -6.16 -26.44
C GLU A 278 -13.73 -7.41 -25.58
N GLY A 279 -14.76 -7.48 -24.73
CA GLY A 279 -15.14 -8.70 -24.01
C GLY A 279 -14.54 -8.86 -22.61
N LEU A 280 -14.24 -7.76 -21.90
CA LEU A 280 -14.10 -7.77 -20.45
C LEU A 280 -15.46 -7.44 -19.83
N SER A 281 -16.04 -8.37 -19.09
CA SER A 281 -17.22 -8.15 -18.26
C SER A 281 -16.82 -7.73 -16.85
N LEU A 282 -17.51 -6.75 -16.29
CA LEU A 282 -17.43 -6.28 -14.91
C LEU A 282 -18.79 -6.49 -14.23
N GLU A 283 -18.77 -7.05 -13.02
CA GLU A 283 -19.93 -7.30 -12.17
C GLU A 283 -19.65 -6.65 -10.82
N MET A 284 -20.25 -5.47 -10.56
CA MET A 284 -20.08 -4.78 -9.28
C MET A 284 -20.82 -5.55 -8.19
N GLU A 285 -20.21 -5.68 -7.01
CA GLU A 285 -20.79 -6.45 -5.90
C GLU A 285 -21.23 -5.52 -4.77
N ASN A 286 -20.28 -4.80 -4.16
CA ASN A 286 -20.52 -4.01 -2.96
C ASN A 286 -19.68 -2.73 -2.93
N ILE A 287 -20.15 -1.73 -2.21
CA ILE A 287 -19.32 -0.71 -1.58
C ILE A 287 -19.49 -0.78 -0.06
N VAL A 288 -18.39 -0.97 0.66
CA VAL A 288 -18.35 -1.03 2.13
C VAL A 288 -17.71 0.26 2.64
N ARG A 289 -18.47 1.10 3.32
CA ARG A 289 -18.00 2.35 3.93
C ARG A 289 -17.89 2.17 5.44
N SER A 290 -16.73 2.47 6.00
CA SER A 290 -16.42 2.28 7.42
C SER A 290 -15.63 3.49 7.96
N PRO A 291 -15.56 3.69 9.30
CA PRO A 291 -14.95 4.87 9.90
C PRO A 291 -13.50 5.14 9.48
N ALA A 292 -12.73 4.10 9.17
CA ALA A 292 -11.34 4.19 8.74
C ALA A 292 -11.15 3.93 7.23
N GLY A 293 -12.17 3.82 6.38
CA GLY A 293 -11.97 3.79 4.92
C GLY A 293 -13.13 3.24 4.09
N VAL A 294 -12.92 3.12 2.77
CA VAL A 294 -13.91 2.56 1.83
C VAL A 294 -13.32 1.40 1.03
N LYS A 295 -14.07 0.30 0.89
CA LYS A 295 -13.74 -0.88 0.07
C LYS A 295 -14.77 -1.01 -1.06
N LEU A 296 -14.31 -1.00 -2.30
CA LEU A 296 -15.10 -1.33 -3.49
C LEU A 296 -14.84 -2.79 -3.89
N GLU A 297 -15.90 -3.58 -4.02
CA GLU A 297 -15.83 -5.00 -4.41
C GLU A 297 -16.55 -5.25 -5.73
N PHE A 298 -15.92 -6.04 -6.61
CA PHE A 298 -16.49 -6.46 -7.89
C PHE A 298 -15.74 -7.67 -8.47
N THR A 299 -16.32 -8.35 -9.45
CA THR A 299 -15.62 -9.38 -10.25
C THR A 299 -15.45 -8.97 -11.71
N THR A 300 -14.44 -9.56 -12.35
CA THR A 300 -14.22 -9.45 -13.79
C THR A 300 -14.08 -10.81 -14.45
N LEU A 301 -14.66 -10.93 -15.65
CA LEU A 301 -14.67 -12.13 -16.49
C LEU A 301 -14.30 -11.76 -17.93
N LEU A 302 -13.45 -12.54 -18.57
CA LEU A 302 -13.18 -12.42 -20.01
C LEU A 302 -14.14 -13.33 -20.78
N THR A 303 -14.73 -12.83 -21.88
CA THR A 303 -15.46 -13.67 -22.85
C THR A 303 -14.51 -14.63 -23.57
N ASP A 304 -15.01 -15.72 -24.15
CA ASP A 304 -14.19 -16.73 -24.87
C ASP A 304 -13.24 -16.10 -25.90
N GLN A 305 -13.69 -15.09 -26.65
CA GLN A 305 -12.86 -14.37 -27.63
C GLN A 305 -11.75 -13.54 -26.94
N ALA A 306 -12.03 -12.96 -25.77
CA ALA A 306 -11.05 -12.23 -24.99
C ALA A 306 -10.06 -13.17 -24.28
N GLN A 307 -10.52 -14.35 -23.85
CA GLN A 307 -9.69 -15.42 -23.30
C GLN A 307 -8.75 -16.02 -24.36
N ALA A 308 -9.22 -16.24 -25.59
CA ALA A 308 -8.43 -16.85 -26.66
C ALA A 308 -7.18 -16.05 -27.07
N ARG A 309 -7.15 -14.74 -26.78
CA ARG A 309 -6.03 -13.84 -27.07
C ARG A 309 -5.13 -13.55 -25.85
N THR A 310 -5.51 -13.98 -24.65
CA THR A 310 -4.75 -13.74 -23.40
C THR A 310 -4.26 -15.07 -22.82
N PRO A 311 -2.93 -15.28 -22.69
CA PRO A 311 -2.39 -16.49 -22.05
C PRO A 311 -2.99 -16.70 -20.65
N ALA A 312 -3.35 -17.93 -20.31
CA ALA A 312 -4.13 -18.22 -19.10
C ALA A 312 -3.37 -17.84 -17.82
N GLU A 313 -2.06 -18.05 -17.83
CA GLU A 313 -1.10 -17.70 -16.80
C GLU A 313 -0.85 -16.20 -16.63
N LEU A 314 -1.25 -15.37 -17.60
CA LEU A 314 -1.12 -13.90 -17.58
C LEU A 314 -2.46 -13.18 -17.39
N ARG A 315 -3.54 -13.90 -17.09
CA ARG A 315 -4.86 -13.30 -16.80
C ARG A 315 -4.82 -12.45 -15.53
N ASP A 316 -4.01 -12.86 -14.54
CA ASP A 316 -3.86 -12.13 -13.29
C ASP A 316 -3.17 -10.77 -13.44
N ASP A 317 -2.48 -10.52 -14.57
CA ASP A 317 -1.88 -9.23 -14.92
C ASP A 317 -2.89 -8.24 -15.55
N LEU A 318 -4.19 -8.54 -15.50
CA LEU A 318 -5.24 -7.57 -15.81
C LEU A 318 -5.10 -6.35 -14.89
N GLU A 319 -5.08 -5.16 -15.49
CA GLU A 319 -5.15 -3.89 -14.78
C GLU A 319 -6.34 -3.07 -15.22
N LEU A 320 -7.04 -2.48 -14.26
CA LEU A 320 -8.20 -1.64 -14.48
C LEU A 320 -7.80 -0.18 -14.28
N MET A 321 -8.34 0.69 -15.13
CA MET A 321 -8.19 2.14 -15.05
C MET A 321 -9.58 2.70 -14.83
N PHE A 322 -9.78 3.34 -13.70
CA PHE A 322 -11.06 3.94 -13.33
C PHE A 322 -10.81 5.11 -12.38
N HIS A 323 -11.84 5.91 -12.12
CA HIS A 323 -11.75 6.96 -11.12
C HIS A 323 -13.12 7.26 -10.51
N PHE A 324 -13.10 8.09 -9.48
CA PHE A 324 -14.31 8.66 -8.89
C PHE A 324 -14.35 10.17 -9.12
N GLU A 325 -15.52 10.67 -9.49
CA GLU A 325 -15.81 12.10 -9.65
C GLU A 325 -16.93 12.52 -8.70
N ASN A 326 -16.92 13.78 -8.26
CA ASN A 326 -18.08 14.39 -7.59
C ASN A 326 -19.07 15.00 -8.60
N ALA A 327 -20.17 15.58 -8.09
CA ALA A 327 -21.21 16.22 -8.90
C ALA A 327 -20.74 17.41 -9.78
N LYS A 328 -19.52 17.93 -9.58
CA LYS A 328 -18.91 18.98 -10.42
C LYS A 328 -17.98 18.42 -11.51
N ASN A 329 -17.84 17.09 -11.57
CA ASN A 329 -16.81 16.37 -12.34
C ASN A 329 -15.37 16.73 -11.89
N GLU A 330 -15.19 17.01 -10.60
CA GLU A 330 -13.86 17.09 -9.99
C GLU A 330 -13.44 15.65 -9.63
N VAL A 331 -12.30 15.19 -10.15
CA VAL A 331 -11.77 13.85 -9.87
C VAL A 331 -11.31 13.78 -8.42
N LEU A 332 -12.04 13.01 -7.61
CA LEU A 332 -11.75 12.77 -6.19
C LEU A 332 -10.60 11.78 -5.99
N SER A 333 -10.43 10.87 -6.96
CA SER A 333 -9.60 9.68 -6.80
C SER A 333 -9.27 9.08 -8.17
N PRO A 334 -8.21 9.54 -8.87
CA PRO A 334 -7.78 8.94 -10.13
C PRO A 334 -7.11 7.59 -9.83
N ILE A 335 -7.56 6.49 -10.43
CA ILE A 335 -6.88 5.18 -10.31
C ILE A 335 -6.25 4.86 -11.67
N VAL A 336 -5.30 5.74 -12.02
CA VAL A 336 -4.46 5.65 -13.20
C VAL A 336 -3.06 5.29 -12.71
N SER A 337 -2.64 4.04 -12.97
CA SER A 337 -1.26 3.52 -12.79
C SER A 337 -0.46 4.08 -11.59
N SER A 338 -0.49 3.35 -10.48
CA SER A 338 0.40 3.48 -9.30
C SER A 338 0.43 4.79 -8.51
N HIS A 339 -0.30 5.85 -8.89
CA HIS A 339 -0.26 7.16 -8.21
C HIS A 339 -1.65 7.69 -7.81
N GLY A 340 -2.60 6.78 -7.56
CA GLY A 340 -3.99 7.10 -7.22
C GLY A 340 -4.34 7.07 -5.75
N ALA A 341 -5.54 7.54 -5.41
CA ALA A 341 -6.09 7.53 -4.04
C ALA A 341 -6.50 6.15 -3.50
N VAL A 342 -6.19 5.07 -4.23
CA VAL A 342 -6.24 3.69 -3.72
C VAL A 342 -5.01 3.44 -2.87
N TYR A 343 -5.22 3.16 -1.59
CA TYR A 343 -4.15 2.75 -0.69
C TYR A 343 -3.64 1.35 -1.02
N THR A 344 -4.54 0.42 -1.33
CA THR A 344 -4.16 -0.94 -1.73
C THR A 344 -5.26 -1.62 -2.54
N LYS A 345 -4.87 -2.62 -3.34
CA LYS A 345 -5.81 -3.52 -4.03
C LYS A 345 -5.54 -4.97 -3.62
N HIS A 346 -6.60 -5.74 -3.49
CA HIS A 346 -6.53 -7.20 -3.43
C HIS A 346 -7.23 -7.80 -4.65
N GLN A 347 -6.71 -8.93 -5.09
CA GLN A 347 -7.21 -9.74 -6.19
C GLN A 347 -7.16 -11.19 -5.71
N SER A 348 -8.29 -11.89 -5.81
CA SER A 348 -8.38 -13.32 -5.60
C SER A 348 -8.90 -14.00 -6.88
N ASN A 349 -8.24 -15.08 -7.28
CA ASN A 349 -8.45 -15.75 -8.55
C ASN A 349 -9.31 -17.01 -8.35
N THR A 350 -10.33 -17.17 -9.20
CA THR A 350 -11.01 -18.44 -9.47
C THR A 350 -10.85 -18.74 -10.97
N PRO A 351 -10.83 -20.00 -11.42
CA PRO A 351 -10.41 -20.37 -12.79
C PRO A 351 -11.00 -19.50 -13.93
N ASP A 352 -12.23 -19.02 -13.77
CA ASP A 352 -12.95 -18.22 -14.74
C ASP A 352 -13.16 -16.74 -14.35
N LYS A 353 -13.06 -16.37 -13.05
CA LYS A 353 -13.31 -15.00 -12.56
C LYS A 353 -12.20 -14.48 -11.64
N LEU A 354 -11.82 -13.22 -11.84
CA LEU A 354 -11.02 -12.46 -10.87
C LEU A 354 -11.95 -11.64 -9.98
N ARG A 355 -11.80 -11.75 -8.66
CA ARG A 355 -12.50 -10.90 -7.69
C ARG A 355 -11.55 -9.82 -7.18
N TRP A 356 -12.05 -8.60 -7.12
CA TRP A 356 -11.31 -7.39 -6.79
C TRP A 356 -11.82 -6.76 -5.50
N SER A 357 -10.90 -6.27 -4.67
CA SER A 357 -11.20 -5.40 -3.54
C SER A 357 -10.26 -4.20 -3.59
N TYR A 358 -10.79 -3.02 -3.90
CA TYR A 358 -10.04 -1.76 -3.94
C TYR A 358 -10.32 -0.95 -2.67
N TYR A 359 -9.26 -0.62 -1.94
CA TYR A 359 -9.35 0.13 -0.67
C TYR A 359 -8.94 1.58 -0.92
N VAL A 360 -9.89 2.50 -0.76
CA VAL A 360 -9.78 3.91 -1.14
C VAL A 360 -9.60 4.77 0.11
N ASN A 361 -8.64 5.71 0.06
CA ASN A 361 -8.29 6.58 1.18
C ASN A 361 -9.20 7.79 1.36
N ASP A 362 -9.89 8.22 0.31
CA ASP A 362 -10.79 9.36 0.35
C ASP A 362 -11.95 9.17 -0.62
N LEU A 363 -13.14 9.03 -0.06
CA LEU A 363 -14.41 9.03 -0.78
C LEU A 363 -15.42 9.69 0.17
N PRO A 364 -15.99 10.85 -0.19
CA PRO A 364 -16.85 11.59 0.72
C PRO A 364 -18.05 10.74 1.12
N TYR A 365 -18.29 10.73 2.44
CA TYR A 365 -19.38 9.99 3.07
C TYR A 365 -20.66 10.84 3.15
N ASP A 366 -20.52 12.16 3.12
CA ASP A 366 -21.61 13.11 3.31
C ASP A 366 -22.34 13.48 2.01
N SER A 367 -23.64 13.70 2.15
CA SER A 367 -24.51 14.20 1.07
C SER A 367 -24.18 15.64 0.66
N ASP A 368 -23.52 16.41 1.52
CA ASP A 368 -23.06 17.78 1.24
C ASP A 368 -22.00 17.84 0.12
N SER A 369 -21.25 16.75 -0.08
CA SER A 369 -20.32 16.60 -1.21
C SER A 369 -21.02 16.28 -2.54
N GLY A 370 -22.31 15.95 -2.52
CA GLY A 370 -23.10 15.52 -3.67
C GLY A 370 -22.82 14.08 -4.12
N PRO A 371 -23.57 13.58 -5.13
CA PRO A 371 -23.39 12.22 -5.63
C PRO A 371 -21.98 12.00 -6.18
N VAL A 372 -21.37 10.88 -5.79
CA VAL A 372 -20.10 10.40 -6.33
C VAL A 372 -20.37 9.44 -7.48
N ARG A 373 -19.67 9.59 -8.60
CA ARG A 373 -19.78 8.71 -9.76
C ARG A 373 -18.53 7.86 -9.93
N PHE A 374 -18.71 6.57 -10.19
CA PHE A 374 -17.65 5.70 -10.69
C PHE A 374 -17.56 5.84 -12.21
N ILE A 375 -16.35 6.06 -12.74
CA ILE A 375 -16.06 6.14 -14.18
C ILE A 375 -15.05 5.05 -14.54
N LEU A 376 -15.36 4.18 -15.50
CA LEU A 376 -14.38 3.24 -16.07
C LEU A 376 -13.64 3.94 -17.22
N ASP A 377 -12.33 4.16 -17.08
CA ASP A 377 -11.46 4.76 -18.10
C ASP A 377 -10.90 3.73 -19.08
N GLY A 378 -10.81 2.48 -18.62
CA GLY A 378 -10.39 1.36 -19.45
C GLY A 378 -9.77 0.22 -18.68
N TYR A 379 -9.02 -0.61 -19.40
CA TYR A 379 -8.21 -1.67 -18.81
C TYR A 379 -6.98 -1.96 -19.68
N ALA A 380 -5.99 -2.63 -19.10
CA ALA A 380 -4.85 -3.19 -19.82
C ALA A 380 -4.70 -4.67 -19.46
N ILE A 381 -4.38 -5.53 -20.43
CA ILE A 381 -4.16 -6.96 -20.19
C ILE A 381 -3.16 -7.52 -21.20
N PRO A 382 -2.30 -8.48 -20.84
CA PRO A 382 -1.44 -9.16 -21.81
C PRO A 382 -2.27 -9.84 -22.90
N VAL A 383 -1.91 -9.58 -24.15
CA VAL A 383 -2.47 -10.27 -25.33
C VAL A 383 -1.37 -10.76 -26.24
N THR A 384 -1.59 -11.91 -26.88
CA THR A 384 -0.70 -12.41 -27.93
C THR A 384 -0.76 -11.52 -29.17
N SER A 385 0.36 -11.48 -29.90
CA SER A 385 0.49 -10.75 -31.16
C SER A 385 1.26 -11.62 -32.16
N GLU A 386 1.02 -11.36 -33.44
CA GLU A 386 1.86 -11.82 -34.56
C GLU A 386 2.32 -10.62 -35.43
N ASP A 387 2.11 -9.40 -34.95
CA ASP A 387 2.50 -8.18 -35.66
C ASP A 387 4.02 -8.20 -35.86
N SER A 388 4.46 -7.92 -37.08
CA SER A 388 5.88 -8.02 -37.42
C SER A 388 6.33 -6.97 -38.43
N PHE A 389 7.63 -6.69 -38.40
CA PHE A 389 8.29 -5.78 -39.33
C PHE A 389 9.72 -6.25 -39.60
N THR A 390 10.24 -5.91 -40.78
CA THR A 390 11.57 -6.37 -41.21
C THR A 390 12.57 -5.22 -41.21
N VAL A 391 13.61 -5.36 -40.39
CA VAL A 391 14.79 -4.49 -40.37
C VAL A 391 15.75 -4.95 -41.45
N ARG A 392 16.18 -4.04 -42.32
CA ARG A 392 17.22 -4.28 -43.34
C ARG A 392 18.41 -3.37 -43.04
N PRO A 393 19.51 -3.86 -42.43
CA PRO A 393 20.59 -3.02 -41.93
C PRO A 393 21.18 -2.04 -42.95
N GLN A 394 21.26 -2.42 -44.22
CA GLN A 394 21.77 -1.56 -45.30
C GLN A 394 20.84 -0.37 -45.62
N MET A 395 19.53 -0.49 -45.37
CA MET A 395 18.53 0.53 -45.67
C MET A 395 18.34 1.55 -44.53
N LEU A 396 18.74 1.20 -43.30
CA LEU A 396 18.59 2.08 -42.13
C LEU A 396 19.28 3.44 -42.27
N LYS A 397 20.36 3.50 -43.05
CA LYS A 397 21.06 4.75 -43.39
C LYS A 397 20.24 5.75 -44.22
N GLN A 398 19.14 5.29 -44.83
CA GLN A 398 18.25 6.11 -45.66
C GLN A 398 16.94 6.44 -44.92
N GLN A 399 16.37 5.45 -44.24
CA GLN A 399 15.14 5.59 -43.46
C GLN A 399 15.06 4.51 -42.37
N PRO A 400 14.46 4.80 -41.20
CA PRO A 400 14.26 3.80 -40.17
C PRO A 400 13.31 2.69 -40.64
N ALA A 401 13.48 1.49 -40.10
CA ALA A 401 12.46 0.45 -40.21
C ALA A 401 11.33 0.75 -39.22
N ILE A 402 10.08 0.73 -39.68
CA ILE A 402 8.91 1.19 -38.91
C ILE A 402 8.01 0.01 -38.59
N PHE A 403 7.68 -0.12 -37.31
CA PHE A 403 6.56 -0.90 -36.79
C PHE A 403 5.42 0.06 -36.44
N ASN A 404 4.22 -0.25 -36.90
CA ASN A 404 3.00 0.50 -36.56
C ASN A 404 1.84 -0.50 -36.45
N ALA A 405 1.50 -0.90 -35.23
CA ALA A 405 0.42 -1.84 -34.98
C ALA A 405 -0.17 -1.69 -33.58
N GLN A 406 -1.49 -1.86 -33.48
CA GLN A 406 -2.26 -1.80 -32.23
C GLN A 406 -2.15 -0.46 -31.47
N GLY A 407 -1.81 0.63 -32.16
CA GLY A 407 -1.63 1.97 -31.58
C GLY A 407 -0.17 2.34 -31.30
N ASP A 408 0.76 1.38 -31.29
CA ASP A 408 2.17 1.63 -31.01
C ASP A 408 2.96 1.93 -32.28
N LEU A 409 3.84 2.91 -32.21
CA LEU A 409 4.79 3.29 -33.25
C LEU A 409 6.22 3.12 -32.75
N LEU A 410 6.95 2.17 -33.34
CA LEU A 410 8.37 1.94 -33.07
C LEU A 410 9.19 2.11 -34.35
N LYS A 411 10.34 2.77 -34.22
CA LYS A 411 11.28 3.03 -35.31
C LYS A 411 12.66 2.49 -34.92
N VAL A 412 13.22 1.59 -35.73
CA VAL A 412 14.62 1.15 -35.63
C VAL A 412 15.46 2.04 -36.53
N HIS A 413 16.43 2.77 -35.95
CA HIS A 413 17.28 3.72 -36.67
C HIS A 413 18.65 3.17 -37.06
N ASP A 414 19.22 2.30 -36.22
CA ASP A 414 20.54 1.70 -36.42
C ASP A 414 20.58 0.29 -35.84
N ILE A 415 21.51 -0.53 -36.32
CA ILE A 415 21.75 -1.89 -35.85
C ILE A 415 23.23 -2.26 -35.94
N LYS A 416 23.81 -2.64 -34.79
CA LYS A 416 25.23 -3.04 -34.67
C LYS A 416 25.36 -4.39 -33.98
N ILE A 417 26.34 -5.19 -34.39
CA ILE A 417 26.75 -6.36 -33.61
C ILE A 417 27.73 -5.89 -32.54
N THR A 418 27.41 -6.13 -31.27
CA THR A 418 28.30 -5.84 -30.14
C THR A 418 28.04 -6.79 -28.98
N GLU A 419 29.04 -6.92 -28.12
CA GLU A 419 29.02 -7.65 -26.86
C GLU A 419 29.20 -6.65 -25.71
N THR A 420 28.61 -6.90 -24.54
CA THR A 420 28.80 -6.10 -23.33
C THR A 420 28.94 -7.01 -22.11
N ALA A 421 29.36 -6.47 -20.96
CA ALA A 421 29.43 -7.25 -19.74
C ALA A 421 28.03 -7.73 -19.27
N ASP A 422 26.99 -6.92 -19.51
CA ASP A 422 25.61 -7.20 -19.08
C ASP A 422 24.83 -8.11 -20.07
N GLU A 423 25.30 -8.22 -21.32
CA GLU A 423 24.79 -9.12 -22.36
C GLU A 423 25.99 -9.81 -23.04
N PRO A 424 26.54 -10.88 -22.43
CA PRO A 424 27.70 -11.59 -22.95
C PRO A 424 27.37 -12.36 -24.23
N GLY A 425 28.34 -12.44 -25.13
CA GLY A 425 28.21 -12.97 -26.48
C GLY A 425 27.76 -11.92 -27.52
N PRO A 426 28.21 -12.03 -28.79
CA PRO A 426 27.87 -11.09 -29.84
C PRO A 426 26.36 -11.11 -30.13
N SER A 427 25.74 -9.94 -30.04
CA SER A 427 24.30 -9.74 -30.19
C SER A 427 24.01 -8.54 -31.08
N ALA A 428 22.84 -8.50 -31.72
CA ALA A 428 22.44 -7.39 -32.58
C ALA A 428 21.64 -6.35 -31.79
N TRP A 429 22.25 -5.20 -31.53
CA TRP A 429 21.69 -4.08 -30.79
C TRP A 429 21.05 -3.10 -31.76
N MET A 430 19.72 -2.99 -31.71
CA MET A 430 18.91 -2.11 -32.56
C MET A 430 18.49 -0.87 -31.78
N ALA A 431 18.97 0.31 -32.19
CA ALA A 431 18.61 1.58 -31.54
C ALA A 431 17.19 1.98 -31.94
N ILE A 432 16.31 2.19 -30.95
CA ILE A 432 14.88 2.46 -31.17
C ILE A 432 14.42 3.79 -30.59
N SER A 433 13.47 4.42 -31.29
CA SER A 433 12.61 5.50 -30.77
C SER A 433 11.15 5.14 -30.98
N GLY A 434 10.24 5.64 -30.16
CA GLY A 434 8.83 5.36 -30.34
C GLY A 434 7.88 6.19 -29.51
N GLN A 435 6.59 5.94 -29.78
CA GLN A 435 5.44 6.36 -29.00
C GLN A 435 4.57 5.10 -28.83
N TYR A 436 4.35 4.71 -27.59
CA TYR A 436 3.61 3.52 -27.21
C TYR A 436 2.34 3.93 -26.47
N PHE A 437 1.21 3.51 -27.01
CA PHE A 437 -0.11 3.64 -26.39
C PHE A 437 -0.37 2.47 -25.42
N ASN A 438 0.13 1.29 -25.76
CA ASN A 438 0.12 0.11 -24.91
C ASN A 438 1.26 0.18 -23.89
N ARG A 439 1.20 -0.65 -22.84
CA ARG A 439 2.23 -0.63 -21.80
C ARG A 439 3.47 -1.38 -22.27
N LEU A 440 4.64 -0.75 -22.10
CA LEU A 440 5.93 -1.26 -22.57
C LEU A 440 6.59 -2.29 -21.62
N ALA A 441 5.95 -2.60 -20.48
CA ALA A 441 6.55 -3.43 -19.43
C ALA A 441 6.59 -4.92 -19.81
N GLY A 442 5.46 -5.51 -20.19
CA GLY A 442 5.31 -6.89 -20.66
C GLY A 442 5.44 -7.09 -22.17
N ASP A 443 5.90 -6.08 -22.92
CA ASP A 443 6.09 -6.16 -24.38
C ASP A 443 7.21 -7.16 -24.75
N GLN A 444 6.88 -8.24 -25.46
CA GLN A 444 7.81 -9.33 -25.81
C GLN A 444 7.98 -9.48 -27.32
N TRP A 445 9.21 -9.76 -27.73
CA TRP A 445 9.62 -9.86 -29.13
C TRP A 445 10.47 -11.09 -29.40
N ILE A 446 10.39 -11.58 -30.63
CA ILE A 446 11.32 -12.55 -31.20
C ILE A 446 11.87 -11.98 -32.51
N ALA A 447 13.09 -12.38 -32.87
CA ALA A 447 13.68 -12.00 -34.16
C ALA A 447 14.01 -13.25 -34.99
N ARG A 448 13.93 -13.13 -36.32
CA ARG A 448 14.30 -14.17 -37.30
C ARG A 448 15.12 -13.57 -38.44
N ASP A 449 16.22 -14.21 -38.81
CA ASP A 449 17.03 -13.81 -39.97
C ASP A 449 16.47 -14.36 -41.30
N GLU A 450 17.17 -14.07 -42.42
CA GLU A 450 16.82 -14.61 -43.74
C GLU A 450 16.90 -16.14 -43.87
N LEU A 451 17.51 -16.84 -42.90
CA LEU A 451 17.61 -18.30 -42.84
C LEU A 451 16.51 -18.92 -41.95
N GLY A 452 15.69 -18.09 -41.31
CA GLY A 452 14.67 -18.49 -40.35
C GLY A 452 15.18 -18.79 -38.94
N GLN A 453 16.47 -18.58 -38.67
CA GLN A 453 17.08 -18.77 -37.36
C GLN A 453 16.42 -17.81 -36.36
N LYS A 454 15.87 -18.36 -35.27
CA LYS A 454 15.19 -17.59 -34.22
C LYS A 454 16.20 -17.06 -33.21
N TYR A 455 15.98 -15.84 -32.74
CA TYR A 455 16.70 -15.18 -31.66
C TYR A 455 15.72 -14.65 -30.60
N GLU A 456 16.13 -14.73 -29.33
CA GLU A 456 15.50 -14.03 -28.21
C GLU A 456 15.76 -12.52 -28.35
N VAL A 457 14.75 -11.69 -28.10
CA VAL A 457 14.90 -10.22 -28.09
C VAL A 457 14.63 -9.69 -26.69
N VAL A 458 15.57 -8.92 -26.15
CA VAL A 458 15.43 -8.22 -24.85
C VAL A 458 15.47 -6.71 -25.04
N ARG A 459 14.85 -5.97 -24.12
CA ARG A 459 14.84 -4.50 -24.09
C ARG A 459 15.83 -3.97 -23.05
N ARG A 460 16.60 -2.93 -23.39
CA ARG A 460 17.47 -2.19 -22.46
C ARG A 460 17.33 -0.68 -22.68
N GLY A 461 17.44 0.12 -21.62
CA GLY A 461 17.37 1.59 -21.67
C GLY A 461 16.26 2.20 -20.80
N SER A 462 16.26 3.52 -20.65
CA SER A 462 15.25 4.31 -19.94
C SER A 462 14.17 4.85 -20.87
N TYR A 463 12.94 4.96 -20.36
CA TYR A 463 11.81 5.62 -21.02
C TYR A 463 11.18 6.64 -20.08
N SER A 464 10.51 7.64 -20.64
CA SER A 464 9.64 8.55 -19.89
C SER A 464 8.20 8.02 -19.92
N ILE A 465 7.51 8.15 -18.80
CA ILE A 465 6.09 7.78 -18.65
C ILE A 465 5.28 9.08 -18.66
N GLY A 466 4.38 9.21 -19.63
CA GLY A 466 3.33 10.23 -19.69
C GLY A 466 1.99 9.58 -20.00
N GLU A 467 1.07 10.28 -20.69
CA GLU A 467 -0.16 9.67 -21.22
C GLU A 467 0.13 8.50 -22.17
N ASP A 468 1.16 8.69 -23.01
CA ASP A 468 1.84 7.67 -23.80
C ASP A 468 3.28 7.48 -23.29
N VAL A 469 3.85 6.30 -23.52
CA VAL A 469 5.28 6.04 -23.28
C VAL A 469 6.09 6.51 -24.47
N THR A 470 7.05 7.41 -24.25
CA THR A 470 7.94 7.94 -25.31
C THR A 470 9.41 7.75 -24.97
N PHE A 471 10.23 7.52 -26.00
CA PHE A 471 11.67 7.27 -25.86
C PHE A 471 12.42 7.52 -27.17
N GLY A 472 13.74 7.74 -27.07
CA GLY A 472 14.60 8.02 -28.23
C GLY A 472 14.27 9.32 -28.98
N GLN A 473 13.70 10.32 -28.28
CA GLN A 473 13.22 11.59 -28.84
C GLN A 473 14.25 12.73 -28.77
N THR A 474 15.37 12.56 -28.06
CA THR A 474 16.35 13.62 -27.79
C THR A 474 17.63 13.48 -28.64
N ASP A 475 18.09 14.58 -29.22
CA ASP A 475 19.34 14.65 -30.02
C ASP A 475 20.61 14.35 -29.19
N ASP A 476 20.49 14.31 -27.86
CA ASP A 476 21.60 14.13 -26.91
C ASP A 476 21.89 12.66 -26.54
N HIS A 477 21.16 11.70 -27.10
CA HIS A 477 21.28 10.27 -26.82
C HIS A 477 21.07 9.85 -25.35
N THR A 478 20.52 10.71 -24.48
CA THR A 478 20.36 10.40 -23.04
C THR A 478 19.28 9.36 -22.74
N ASN A 479 18.31 9.18 -23.64
CA ASN A 479 17.22 8.18 -23.54
C ASN A 479 17.29 7.15 -24.68
N LEU A 480 18.47 6.55 -24.89
CA LEU A 480 18.64 5.45 -25.83
C LEU A 480 17.99 4.16 -25.29
N ILE A 481 16.99 3.65 -26.02
CA ILE A 481 16.46 2.30 -25.84
C ILE A 481 16.95 1.41 -26.97
N TYR A 482 17.24 0.16 -26.62
CA TYR A 482 17.64 -0.89 -27.53
C TYR A 482 16.66 -2.08 -27.47
N LEU A 483 16.33 -2.63 -28.64
CA LEU A 483 15.97 -4.04 -28.77
C LEU A 483 17.23 -4.82 -29.12
N ILE A 484 17.50 -5.90 -28.41
CA ILE A 484 18.74 -6.67 -28.54
C ILE A 484 18.39 -8.10 -28.93
N ALA A 485 18.63 -8.47 -30.18
CA ALA A 485 18.53 -9.86 -30.62
C ALA A 485 19.80 -10.62 -30.20
N LYS A 486 19.67 -11.50 -29.22
CA LYS A 486 20.80 -12.15 -28.54
C LYS A 486 21.45 -13.22 -29.40
N ASN A 487 22.77 -13.39 -29.27
CA ASN A 487 23.58 -14.40 -29.98
C ASN A 487 23.65 -14.26 -31.52
N VAL A 488 23.33 -13.07 -32.06
CA VAL A 488 23.52 -12.75 -33.49
C VAL A 488 25.00 -12.45 -33.74
N LYS A 489 25.75 -13.44 -34.26
CA LYS A 489 27.21 -13.37 -34.45
C LYS A 489 27.67 -12.44 -35.58
N THR A 490 26.83 -12.26 -36.60
CA THR A 490 27.13 -11.49 -37.81
C THR A 490 25.89 -10.71 -38.23
N LEU A 491 26.07 -9.53 -38.80
CA LEU A 491 24.97 -8.68 -39.25
C LEU A 491 24.19 -9.38 -40.38
N PRO A 492 22.89 -9.71 -40.20
CA PRO A 492 22.09 -10.40 -41.21
C PRO A 492 21.72 -9.47 -42.38
N LYS A 493 21.26 -10.02 -43.50
CA LYS A 493 20.71 -9.19 -44.60
C LYS A 493 19.38 -8.56 -44.21
N GLU A 494 18.56 -9.33 -43.51
CA GLU A 494 17.32 -8.86 -42.93
C GLU A 494 17.01 -9.58 -41.62
N LEU A 495 16.37 -8.85 -40.70
CA LEU A 495 15.93 -9.36 -39.42
C LEU A 495 14.45 -9.00 -39.26
N THR A 496 13.57 -9.99 -39.30
CA THR A 496 12.14 -9.81 -39.04
C THR A 496 11.90 -9.94 -37.55
N LEU A 497 11.42 -8.87 -36.94
CA LEU A 497 10.96 -8.86 -35.56
C LEU A 497 9.47 -9.12 -35.54
N THR A 498 9.04 -10.04 -34.68
CA THR A 498 7.63 -10.34 -34.40
C THR A 498 7.37 -10.06 -32.93
N ARG A 499 6.39 -9.21 -32.64
CA ARG A 499 5.86 -9.03 -31.29
C ARG A 499 5.04 -10.26 -30.95
N THR A 500 5.33 -10.92 -29.82
CA THR A 500 4.63 -12.14 -29.40
C THR A 500 3.63 -11.89 -28.27
N LEU A 501 3.87 -10.86 -27.47
CA LEU A 501 3.01 -10.46 -26.35
C LEU A 501 3.05 -8.93 -26.21
N THR A 502 1.94 -8.31 -25.85
CA THR A 502 1.88 -6.89 -25.47
C THR A 502 0.82 -6.66 -24.39
N ASP A 503 1.10 -5.76 -23.46
CA ASP A 503 0.15 -5.32 -22.43
C ASP A 503 -0.84 -4.32 -23.05
N LYS A 504 -1.84 -4.85 -23.76
CA LYS A 504 -2.73 -4.04 -24.59
C LYS A 504 -3.69 -3.21 -23.75
N LYS A 505 -3.66 -1.90 -23.98
CA LYS A 505 -4.55 -0.90 -23.38
C LYS A 505 -5.83 -0.79 -24.21
N TYR A 506 -6.96 -0.74 -23.52
CA TYR A 506 -8.29 -0.56 -24.08
C TYR A 506 -8.96 0.61 -23.36
N THR A 507 -9.28 1.69 -24.08
CA THR A 507 -9.83 2.93 -23.53
C THR A 507 -11.15 3.34 -24.17
N ASN A 508 -11.66 2.56 -25.13
CA ASN A 508 -12.94 2.79 -25.81
C ASN A 508 -14.13 2.24 -24.99
N VAL A 509 -14.09 2.53 -23.69
CA VAL A 509 -15.14 2.25 -22.72
C VAL A 509 -15.98 3.50 -22.52
N ALA A 510 -17.27 3.31 -22.23
CA ALA A 510 -18.21 4.41 -22.01
C ALA A 510 -19.20 4.00 -20.92
N TRP A 511 -18.67 3.70 -19.73
CA TRP A 511 -19.47 3.22 -18.62
C TRP A 511 -19.17 3.98 -17.33
N SER A 512 -20.24 4.43 -16.70
CA SER A 512 -20.23 5.07 -15.40
C SER A 512 -21.56 4.81 -14.70
N PHE A 513 -21.56 4.92 -13.37
CA PHE A 513 -22.78 4.89 -12.57
C PHE A 513 -22.57 5.67 -11.28
N GLU A 514 -23.66 6.21 -10.73
CA GLU A 514 -23.63 6.92 -9.45
C GLU A 514 -23.57 5.91 -8.30
N LEU A 515 -22.64 6.12 -7.38
CA LEU A 515 -22.56 5.33 -6.16
C LEU A 515 -23.78 5.67 -5.29
N PRO A 516 -24.49 4.67 -4.74
CA PRO A 516 -25.55 4.94 -3.78
C PRO A 516 -24.96 5.64 -2.56
N GLU A 517 -25.65 6.67 -2.07
CA GLU A 517 -25.24 7.47 -0.91
C GLU A 517 -24.99 6.59 0.33
N GLY A 518 -24.11 7.07 1.21
CA GLY A 518 -24.03 6.53 2.55
C GLY A 518 -25.33 6.87 3.30
N ALA A 519 -25.90 5.91 4.02
CA ALA A 519 -26.93 6.22 4.98
C ALA A 519 -26.26 6.94 6.15
N ALA A 520 -26.52 8.25 6.29
CA ALA A 520 -26.23 8.96 7.52
C ALA A 520 -26.95 8.24 8.67
N LYS A 521 -26.17 7.69 9.61
CA LYS A 521 -26.71 7.24 10.90
C LYS A 521 -26.58 8.42 11.85
N ASP A 522 -27.73 9.03 12.16
CA ASP A 522 -27.90 10.08 13.17
C ASP A 522 -27.43 9.64 14.57
#